data_AF-A0A061IPC9-F1
#
_entry.id   AF-A0A061IPC9-F1
#
_cell.length_a   1.000
_cell.length_b   1.000
_cell.length_c   1.000
_cell.angle_alpha   90.00
_cell.angle_beta   90.00
_cell.angle_gamma   90.00
#
_symmetry.space_group_name_H-M   'P 1'
#
loop_
_entity.id
_entity.type
_entity.pdbx_description
1 polymer ?
#
loop_
_entity_poly.entity_id
_entity_poly.type
_entity_poly.pdbx_seq_one_letter_code
_entity_poly.pdbx_strand_id
1 'polypeptide(L)'
;MASPSLANSTTAAKRTFSNNRATAQPPHITYIVGPQQVAYSYSLFGVKKVTHNKEFKDRIPDAMRQHYLGLFTEECLKFSSSRPEAIEKAQSEEKEVYDQSPSKNKYLNVALHTLKKLRGLVPSAVPGLNKATLYSRLRSYLLTEEQRKEHGFPFAHPEKPGSAMLFTREQPRSPTHRTCCRCGTEYTVSSSGCCLCSDPCVFHWGRIVSIRVPGGSQVRYSCCYAPTGATGCTVAKQHVQDGRKDNLQGFAKTFPKKDWEAHAGIYALDCEMSYTTHGLELTRVTVVDTDLRVIYDTFVKPDNEIVDYNTVFSGVTEADLANTNVRLRDVQAMLLSLFSAETILVGHSLESDLLALKFIHSTVVDTSVLFPHHRGLPYKRSLRGLISHYLNRMIQTNRGGHSSIEDASACMQLVTWKIQEDAKTSSPPQQETTCPKCNLQQKLRVYTSRYTQTPTTMQIPEATNKLHWEERGSDPPYTLQPET
;
A
#
# COMPACT_ATOMS: atom_id res chain seq x y z
N MET A 1 21.23 -20.21 -67.99
CA MET A 1 20.36 -20.50 -69.15
C MET A 1 19.68 -21.85 -68.93
N ALA A 2 18.48 -22.04 -69.50
CA ALA A 2 17.78 -23.31 -69.73
C ALA A 2 17.52 -24.31 -68.57
N SER A 3 16.24 -24.49 -68.26
CA SER A 3 15.62 -25.76 -67.79
C SER A 3 15.16 -26.57 -69.05
N PRO A 4 14.29 -27.62 -69.04
CA PRO A 4 13.58 -28.35 -67.95
C PRO A 4 13.38 -29.90 -68.15
N SER A 5 12.43 -30.49 -67.39
CA SER A 5 11.64 -31.74 -67.62
C SER A 5 12.21 -33.06 -67.06
N LEU A 6 11.43 -34.08 -66.61
CA LEU A 6 9.96 -34.32 -66.47
C LEU A 6 9.62 -34.62 -64.98
N ALA A 7 8.44 -34.41 -64.36
CA ALA A 7 7.01 -34.46 -64.72
C ALA A 7 6.30 -35.80 -64.41
N ASN A 8 5.40 -35.77 -63.40
CA ASN A 8 4.16 -36.55 -63.20
C ASN A 8 3.64 -36.29 -61.76
N SER A 9 2.36 -36.22 -61.39
CA SER A 9 1.13 -35.63 -61.94
C SER A 9 -0.06 -36.28 -61.20
N THR A 10 -0.82 -35.54 -60.41
CA THR A 10 -2.20 -35.92 -60.05
C THR A 10 -3.06 -34.69 -59.73
N THR A 11 -4.29 -34.70 -60.23
CA THR A 11 -5.32 -33.64 -60.21
C THR A 11 -5.98 -33.46 -58.84
N ALA A 12 -6.36 -32.29 -58.31
CA ALA A 12 -6.98 -31.06 -58.85
C ALA A 12 -8.53 -31.08 -58.93
N ALA A 13 -9.19 -30.26 -58.08
CA ALA A 13 -10.51 -29.67 -58.33
C ALA A 13 -10.80 -28.47 -57.38
N LYS A 14 -10.97 -27.27 -57.95
CA LYS A 14 -11.67 -26.13 -57.33
C LYS A 14 -12.98 -25.91 -58.09
N ARG A 15 -14.05 -25.48 -57.43
CA ARG A 15 -15.23 -24.87 -58.08
C ARG A 15 -15.67 -23.60 -57.37
N THR A 16 -15.96 -22.59 -58.19
CA THR A 16 -16.54 -21.28 -57.87
C THR A 16 -18.07 -21.31 -58.15
N PHE A 17 -18.69 -20.13 -58.33
CA PHE A 17 -20.13 -19.80 -58.53
C PHE A 17 -20.95 -19.61 -57.23
N SER A 18 -21.88 -18.66 -57.12
CA SER A 18 -22.13 -17.39 -57.85
C SER A 18 -23.22 -16.57 -57.12
N ASN A 19 -23.26 -15.25 -57.28
CA ASN A 19 -24.36 -14.42 -56.79
C ASN A 19 -25.68 -14.67 -57.55
N ASN A 20 -26.81 -14.69 -56.84
CA ASN A 20 -28.06 -14.08 -57.29
C ASN A 20 -29.03 -13.84 -56.11
N ARG A 21 -29.94 -12.87 -56.28
CA ARG A 21 -30.77 -12.27 -55.22
C ARG A 21 -32.25 -12.30 -55.60
N ALA A 22 -33.12 -12.89 -54.77
CA ALA A 22 -34.57 -12.61 -54.80
C ALA A 22 -35.27 -12.90 -53.45
N THR A 23 -35.94 -11.87 -52.97
CA THR A 23 -37.01 -11.73 -51.94
C THR A 23 -37.87 -12.94 -51.52
N ALA A 24 -38.12 -13.06 -50.21
CA ALA A 24 -39.39 -13.47 -49.60
C ALA A 24 -39.54 -12.88 -48.17
N GLN A 25 -40.77 -12.55 -47.74
CA GLN A 25 -41.08 -11.99 -46.40
C GLN A 25 -41.46 -13.08 -45.39
N PRO A 26 -41.29 -12.86 -44.06
CA PRO A 26 -41.92 -13.68 -43.01
C PRO A 26 -43.33 -13.15 -42.64
N PRO A 27 -44.26 -14.03 -42.18
CA PRO A 27 -45.64 -13.65 -41.89
C PRO A 27 -45.87 -13.07 -40.49
N HIS A 28 -46.97 -12.33 -40.35
CA HIS A 28 -47.50 -11.80 -39.08
C HIS A 28 -48.05 -12.91 -38.16
N ILE A 29 -47.95 -12.69 -36.84
CA ILE A 29 -48.82 -13.33 -35.83
C ILE A 29 -49.43 -12.22 -34.96
N THR A 30 -50.74 -12.32 -34.73
CA THR A 30 -51.60 -11.29 -34.13
C THR A 30 -51.85 -11.51 -32.62
N TYR A 31 -52.14 -10.42 -31.90
CA TYR A 31 -52.47 -10.42 -30.47
C TYR A 31 -53.93 -10.77 -30.19
N ILE A 32 -54.20 -11.41 -29.04
CA ILE A 32 -55.51 -11.40 -28.33
C ILE A 32 -55.26 -11.11 -26.83
N VAL A 33 -56.25 -10.51 -26.16
CA VAL A 33 -56.10 -9.72 -24.91
C VAL A 33 -56.82 -10.32 -23.70
N GLY A 34 -56.18 -10.18 -22.52
CA GLY A 34 -56.85 -9.77 -21.25
C GLY A 34 -56.99 -10.81 -20.13
N PRO A 35 -57.24 -10.40 -18.86
CA PRO A 35 -57.49 -9.05 -18.33
C PRO A 35 -56.48 -8.57 -17.23
N GLN A 36 -56.78 -7.42 -16.59
CA GLN A 36 -55.90 -6.62 -15.70
C GLN A 36 -56.14 -6.79 -14.18
N GLN A 37 -55.33 -6.04 -13.41
CA GLN A 37 -55.47 -5.55 -12.01
C GLN A 37 -54.68 -6.35 -10.94
N VAL A 38 -54.12 -5.75 -9.88
CA VAL A 38 -54.34 -4.41 -9.25
C VAL A 38 -53.01 -3.66 -9.05
N ALA A 39 -53.04 -2.32 -9.07
CA ALA A 39 -51.90 -1.46 -8.75
C ALA A 39 -51.90 -0.99 -7.28
N TYR A 40 -50.71 -0.79 -6.68
CA TYR A 40 -50.54 0.05 -5.49
C TYR A 40 -49.75 1.30 -5.88
N SER A 41 -50.46 2.43 -5.99
CA SER A 41 -49.89 3.75 -6.20
C SER A 41 -49.60 4.43 -4.85
N TYR A 42 -48.38 4.96 -4.69
CA TYR A 42 -48.15 6.12 -3.82
C TYR A 42 -47.57 7.24 -4.66
N SER A 43 -48.41 8.25 -4.92
CA SER A 43 -48.05 9.46 -5.66
C SER A 43 -47.27 10.41 -4.77
N LEU A 44 -45.95 10.51 -4.99
CA LEU A 44 -45.17 11.62 -4.46
C LEU A 44 -45.27 12.83 -5.40
N PHE A 45 -45.95 13.86 -4.92
CA PHE A 45 -46.16 15.12 -5.63
C PHE A 45 -44.86 15.92 -5.79
N GLY A 46 -44.68 16.54 -6.97
CA GLY A 46 -44.02 17.84 -7.06
C GLY A 46 -42.50 17.91 -6.93
N VAL A 47 -41.74 17.23 -7.79
CA VAL A 47 -40.33 17.59 -8.06
C VAL A 47 -40.13 17.86 -9.54
N LYS A 48 -39.75 19.10 -9.89
CA LYS A 48 -39.40 19.47 -11.28
C LYS A 48 -38.14 18.71 -11.70
N LYS A 49 -38.19 18.14 -12.91
CA LYS A 49 -37.14 17.32 -13.51
C LYS A 49 -35.93 18.19 -13.87
N VAL A 50 -34.81 18.00 -13.18
CA VAL A 50 -33.52 18.58 -13.57
C VAL A 50 -33.04 17.85 -14.83
N THR A 51 -32.60 18.58 -15.84
CA THR A 51 -32.15 18.03 -17.13
C THR A 51 -30.75 18.53 -17.46
N HIS A 52 -29.88 17.64 -17.93
CA HIS A 52 -28.56 18.02 -18.42
C HIS A 52 -28.66 18.64 -19.81
N ASN A 53 -27.86 19.67 -20.07
CA ASN A 53 -27.62 20.13 -21.44
C ASN A 53 -26.84 19.05 -22.21
N LYS A 54 -27.33 18.71 -23.40
CA LYS A 54 -26.74 17.69 -24.27
C LYS A 54 -25.59 18.26 -25.09
N GLU A 55 -24.40 17.69 -24.95
CA GLU A 55 -23.46 17.55 -26.06
C GLU A 55 -22.41 16.46 -25.80
N PHE A 56 -21.97 15.79 -26.89
CA PHE A 56 -20.92 14.75 -27.00
C PHE A 56 -21.16 13.31 -26.48
N LYS A 57 -21.41 12.42 -27.48
CA LYS A 57 -21.09 10.97 -27.53
C LYS A 57 -21.06 10.23 -26.18
N ASP A 58 -22.24 9.82 -25.73
CA ASP A 58 -22.46 9.14 -24.44
C ASP A 58 -21.70 7.80 -24.31
N ARG A 59 -20.52 7.85 -23.68
CA ARG A 59 -19.80 6.64 -23.20
C ARG A 59 -20.58 5.93 -22.08
N ILE A 60 -21.43 6.68 -21.39
CA ILE A 60 -22.20 6.28 -20.21
C ILE A 60 -23.68 6.67 -20.46
N PRO A 61 -24.66 5.75 -20.38
CA PRO A 61 -26.06 6.08 -20.66
C PRO A 61 -26.66 7.11 -19.69
N ASP A 62 -27.32 8.15 -20.24
CA ASP A 62 -27.98 9.24 -19.51
C ASP A 62 -28.86 8.75 -18.34
N ALA A 63 -29.66 7.70 -18.54
CA ALA A 63 -30.53 7.15 -17.50
C ALA A 63 -29.75 6.68 -16.26
N MET A 64 -28.52 6.18 -16.45
CA MET A 64 -27.64 5.77 -15.34
C MET A 64 -26.99 6.97 -14.66
N ARG A 65 -26.64 8.01 -15.44
CA ARG A 65 -26.13 9.29 -14.92
C ARG A 65 -27.17 9.98 -14.03
N GLN A 66 -28.40 10.13 -14.54
CA GLN A 66 -29.54 10.68 -13.80
C GLN A 66 -29.86 9.89 -12.53
N HIS A 67 -29.78 8.56 -12.56
CA HIS A 67 -30.00 7.72 -11.39
C HIS A 67 -28.99 8.02 -10.27
N TYR A 68 -27.68 8.05 -10.59
CA TYR A 68 -26.65 8.34 -9.60
C TYR A 68 -26.64 9.80 -9.14
N LEU A 69 -26.95 10.77 -10.02
CA LEU A 69 -27.15 12.17 -9.63
C LEU A 69 -28.30 12.32 -8.61
N GLY A 70 -29.41 11.60 -8.82
CA GLY A 70 -30.53 11.55 -7.88
C GLY A 70 -30.08 11.06 -6.50
N LEU A 71 -29.39 9.92 -6.46
CA LEU A 71 -28.83 9.36 -5.23
C LEU A 71 -27.81 10.28 -4.55
N PHE A 72 -26.93 10.95 -5.31
CA PHE A 72 -26.00 11.93 -4.76
C PHE A 72 -26.73 13.15 -4.19
N THR A 73 -27.80 13.61 -4.85
CA THR A 73 -28.62 14.72 -4.36
C THR A 73 -29.32 14.35 -3.05
N GLU A 74 -29.90 13.14 -2.96
CA GLU A 74 -30.52 12.62 -1.73
C GLU A 74 -29.54 12.54 -0.55
N GLU A 75 -28.28 12.16 -0.79
CA GLU A 75 -27.25 12.17 0.25
C GLU A 75 -26.79 13.60 0.59
N CYS A 76 -26.55 14.46 -0.41
CA CYS A 76 -26.15 15.85 -0.19
C CYS A 76 -27.18 16.66 0.61
N LEU A 77 -28.47 16.42 0.39
CA LEU A 77 -29.55 17.06 1.15
C LEU A 77 -29.51 16.77 2.66
N LYS A 78 -28.79 15.75 3.11
CA LYS A 78 -28.68 15.40 4.56
C LYS A 78 -27.68 16.29 5.31
N PHE A 79 -26.81 17.02 4.60
CA PHE A 79 -25.72 17.80 5.21
C PHE A 79 -25.47 19.18 4.56
N SER A 80 -26.21 19.55 3.51
CA SER A 80 -26.16 20.89 2.90
C SER A 80 -27.11 21.87 3.59
N SER A 81 -26.70 23.13 3.65
CA SER A 81 -27.47 24.22 4.28
C SER A 81 -28.71 24.60 3.48
N SER A 82 -28.69 24.36 2.16
CA SER A 82 -29.78 24.67 1.24
C SER A 82 -29.95 23.63 0.13
N ARG A 83 -31.17 23.58 -0.45
CA ARG A 83 -31.50 22.68 -1.57
C ARG A 83 -30.72 22.98 -2.87
N PRO A 84 -30.46 24.25 -3.28
CA PRO A 84 -29.64 24.54 -4.45
C PRO A 84 -28.19 24.05 -4.29
N GLU A 85 -27.57 24.32 -3.14
CA GLU A 85 -26.21 23.87 -2.78
C GLU A 85 -26.06 22.34 -2.83
N ALA A 86 -27.06 21.60 -2.34
CA ALA A 86 -27.07 20.14 -2.42
C ALA A 86 -27.08 19.61 -3.86
N ILE A 87 -27.80 20.30 -4.77
CA ILE A 87 -27.90 19.94 -6.19
C ILE A 87 -26.59 20.26 -6.91
N GLU A 88 -26.01 21.45 -6.68
CA GLU A 88 -24.73 21.86 -7.26
C GLU A 88 -23.59 20.90 -6.86
N LYS A 89 -23.52 20.55 -5.56
CA LYS A 89 -22.53 19.59 -5.06
C LYS A 89 -22.72 18.19 -5.67
N ALA A 90 -23.97 17.71 -5.79
CA ALA A 90 -24.27 16.43 -6.41
C ALA A 90 -23.92 16.41 -7.92
N GLN A 91 -24.12 17.53 -8.62
CA GLN A 91 -23.70 17.69 -10.02
C GLN A 91 -22.18 17.70 -10.18
N SER A 92 -21.44 18.34 -9.26
CA SER A 92 -19.98 18.33 -9.27
C SER A 92 -19.42 16.91 -9.06
N GLU A 93 -19.94 16.17 -8.07
CA GLU A 93 -19.51 14.79 -7.80
C GLU A 93 -19.91 13.82 -8.94
N GLU A 94 -21.07 14.01 -9.61
CA GLU A 94 -21.41 13.23 -10.82
C GLU A 94 -20.47 13.51 -11.99
N LYS A 95 -20.10 14.78 -12.19
CA LYS A 95 -19.17 15.17 -13.24
C LYS A 95 -17.79 14.53 -13.05
N GLU A 96 -17.23 14.56 -11.83
CA GLU A 96 -15.97 13.88 -11.53
C GLU A 96 -16.06 12.37 -11.78
N VAL A 97 -17.16 11.73 -11.37
CA VAL A 97 -17.42 10.30 -11.62
C VAL A 97 -17.47 9.99 -13.12
N TYR A 98 -18.09 10.87 -13.93
CA TYR A 98 -18.15 10.75 -15.38
C TYR A 98 -16.79 10.91 -16.04
N ASP A 99 -16.05 11.97 -15.70
CA ASP A 99 -14.75 12.31 -16.29
C ASP A 99 -13.69 11.23 -16.01
N GLN A 100 -13.77 10.56 -14.84
CA GLN A 100 -12.89 9.43 -14.47
C GLN A 100 -13.28 8.09 -15.11
N SER A 101 -14.34 8.03 -15.92
CA SER A 101 -14.98 6.77 -16.33
C SER A 101 -15.03 6.54 -17.83
N PRO A 102 -14.01 5.90 -18.43
CA PRO A 102 -14.00 5.54 -19.86
C PRO A 102 -15.02 4.45 -20.25
N SER A 103 -15.71 3.82 -19.29
CA SER A 103 -16.71 2.77 -19.57
C SER A 103 -17.81 2.67 -18.51
N LYS A 104 -18.97 2.11 -18.90
CA LYS A 104 -20.14 1.88 -18.02
C LYS A 104 -19.78 1.18 -16.69
N ASN A 105 -18.91 0.16 -16.73
CA ASN A 105 -18.55 -0.59 -15.54
C ASN A 105 -17.60 0.18 -14.62
N LYS A 106 -16.70 1.03 -15.18
CA LYS A 106 -15.89 1.94 -14.37
C LYS A 106 -16.78 2.99 -13.70
N TYR A 107 -17.70 3.59 -14.46
CA TYR A 107 -18.69 4.53 -13.92
C TYR A 107 -19.48 3.93 -12.78
N LEU A 108 -20.04 2.72 -12.94
CA LEU A 108 -20.78 2.05 -11.87
C LEU A 108 -19.97 1.91 -10.57
N ASN A 109 -18.71 1.48 -10.68
CA ASN A 109 -17.83 1.28 -9.53
C ASN A 109 -17.42 2.60 -8.86
N VAL A 110 -17.09 3.63 -9.66
CA VAL A 110 -16.71 4.96 -9.14
C VAL A 110 -17.94 5.64 -8.53
N ALA A 111 -19.11 5.57 -9.17
CA ALA A 111 -20.36 6.12 -8.65
C ALA A 111 -20.80 5.46 -7.32
N LEU A 112 -20.70 4.13 -7.22
CA LEU A 112 -20.97 3.41 -5.96
C LEU A 112 -19.96 3.75 -4.86
N HIS A 113 -18.70 4.00 -5.21
CA HIS A 113 -17.70 4.48 -4.25
C HIS A 113 -18.01 5.91 -3.77
N THR A 114 -18.31 6.83 -4.68
CA THR A 114 -18.76 8.19 -4.36
C THR A 114 -20.03 8.19 -3.52
N LEU A 115 -21.00 7.31 -3.81
CA LEU A 115 -22.21 7.17 -2.98
C LEU A 115 -21.87 6.70 -1.55
N LYS A 116 -20.91 5.78 -1.39
CA LYS A 116 -20.43 5.35 -0.06
C LYS A 116 -19.64 6.46 0.66
N LYS A 117 -18.84 7.26 -0.05
CA LYS A 117 -18.18 8.48 0.46
C LYS A 117 -19.21 9.48 0.99
N LEU A 118 -20.24 9.81 0.20
CA LEU A 118 -21.32 10.73 0.58
C LEU A 118 -22.15 10.21 1.77
N ARG A 119 -22.32 8.89 1.88
CA ARG A 119 -22.97 8.22 3.03
C ARG A 119 -22.10 8.11 4.29
N GLY A 120 -20.85 8.55 4.26
CA GLY A 120 -19.89 8.34 5.36
C GLY A 120 -19.49 6.87 5.58
N LEU A 121 -19.80 5.97 4.63
CA LEU A 121 -19.46 4.55 4.66
C LEU A 121 -18.05 4.27 4.08
N VAL A 122 -17.38 5.30 3.59
CA VAL A 122 -15.93 5.40 3.46
C VAL A 122 -15.52 6.61 4.29
N PRO A 123 -14.43 6.56 5.09
CA PRO A 123 -13.89 7.76 5.74
C PRO A 123 -13.43 8.75 4.66
N SER A 124 -14.31 9.70 4.34
CA SER A 124 -14.03 10.84 3.48
C SER A 124 -13.05 11.80 4.15
N ALA A 125 -12.37 12.62 3.36
CA ALA A 125 -11.62 13.78 3.85
C ALA A 125 -12.48 14.59 4.85
N VAL A 126 -11.86 14.97 5.97
CA VAL A 126 -12.51 15.12 7.27
C VAL A 126 -13.51 16.29 7.33
N PRO A 127 -14.81 16.03 7.56
CA PRO A 127 -15.70 17.03 8.12
C PRO A 127 -15.46 17.11 9.64
N GLY A 128 -14.85 18.20 10.12
CA GLY A 128 -14.93 18.59 11.54
C GLY A 128 -13.67 18.54 12.42
N LEU A 129 -12.48 18.22 11.89
CA LEU A 129 -11.21 18.37 12.65
C LEU A 129 -10.30 19.40 11.99
N ASN A 130 -10.10 20.56 12.63
CA ASN A 130 -9.17 21.56 12.11
C ASN A 130 -7.71 21.05 12.18
N LYS A 131 -6.84 21.55 11.29
CA LYS A 131 -5.45 21.04 11.14
C LYS A 131 -4.64 21.15 12.44
N ALA A 132 -4.86 22.20 13.24
CA ALA A 132 -4.25 22.37 14.56
C ALA A 132 -4.69 21.29 15.57
N THR A 133 -5.96 20.89 15.58
CA THR A 133 -6.44 19.81 16.47
C THR A 133 -5.92 18.44 16.02
N LEU A 134 -5.85 18.19 14.72
CA LEU A 134 -5.24 16.97 14.18
C LEU A 134 -3.76 16.90 14.58
N TYR A 135 -3.00 17.99 14.45
CA TYR A 135 -1.60 18.08 14.87
C TYR A 135 -1.46 17.79 16.37
N SER A 136 -2.22 18.48 17.23
CA SER A 136 -2.18 18.26 18.68
C SER A 136 -2.54 16.84 19.09
N ARG A 137 -3.46 16.17 18.39
CA ARG A 137 -3.78 14.75 18.61
C ARG A 137 -2.69 13.81 18.10
N LEU A 138 -2.09 14.08 16.94
CA LEU A 138 -0.98 13.27 16.41
C LEU A 138 0.23 13.25 17.35
N ARG A 139 0.45 14.31 18.14
CA ARG A 139 1.56 14.37 19.10
C ARG A 139 1.58 13.24 20.14
N SER A 140 0.43 12.65 20.50
CA SER A 140 0.38 11.48 21.41
C SER A 140 0.71 10.15 20.74
N TYR A 141 0.94 10.13 19.42
CA TYR A 141 1.30 8.95 18.64
C TYR A 141 2.70 9.05 18.02
N LEU A 142 3.47 10.09 18.38
CA LEU A 142 4.86 10.24 17.96
C LEU A 142 5.72 9.11 18.54
N LEU A 143 6.61 8.57 17.73
CA LEU A 143 7.55 7.56 18.18
C LEU A 143 8.51 8.13 19.24
N THR A 144 8.66 7.43 20.37
CA THR A 144 9.70 7.77 21.35
C THR A 144 11.10 7.55 20.76
N GLU A 145 12.12 8.06 21.44
CA GLU A 145 13.50 7.80 21.01
C GLU A 145 13.85 6.30 21.06
N GLU A 146 13.37 5.59 22.08
CA GLU A 146 13.56 4.16 22.28
C GLU A 146 12.90 3.37 21.14
N GLN A 147 11.65 3.71 20.78
CA GLN A 147 10.97 3.11 19.64
C GLN A 147 11.71 3.39 18.33
N ARG A 148 12.20 4.61 18.09
CA ARG A 148 13.00 4.93 16.90
C ARG A 148 14.31 4.13 16.86
N LYS A 149 14.97 3.89 18.00
CA LYS A 149 16.16 3.04 18.11
C LYS A 149 15.85 1.57 17.80
N GLU A 150 14.81 1.02 18.44
CA GLU A 150 14.37 -0.38 18.29
C GLU A 150 13.94 -0.69 16.85
N HIS A 151 13.17 0.22 16.24
CA HIS A 151 12.69 0.09 14.86
C HIS A 151 13.73 0.48 13.79
N GLY A 152 14.94 0.92 14.18
CA GLY A 152 16.06 1.12 13.26
C GLY A 152 16.06 2.42 12.46
N PHE A 153 15.42 3.48 12.96
CA PHE A 153 15.46 4.81 12.35
C PHE A 153 16.88 5.41 12.39
N PRO A 154 17.27 6.24 11.40
CA PRO A 154 18.57 6.94 11.40
C PRO A 154 18.62 8.06 12.44
N PHE A 155 19.67 8.07 13.25
CA PHE A 155 20.03 9.16 14.16
C PHE A 155 21.23 9.93 13.62
N ALA A 156 21.39 11.20 13.99
CA ALA A 156 22.62 11.94 13.65
C ALA A 156 23.82 11.38 14.42
N HIS A 157 24.94 11.15 13.72
CA HIS A 157 26.19 10.76 14.37
C HIS A 157 26.74 11.96 15.16
N PRO A 158 27.09 11.82 16.46
CA PRO A 158 27.47 12.95 17.30
C PRO A 158 28.73 13.68 16.81
N GLU A 159 29.71 12.92 16.31
CA GLU A 159 31.03 13.45 15.91
C GLU A 159 31.21 13.66 14.39
N LYS A 160 30.25 13.24 13.56
CA LYS A 160 30.41 13.18 12.10
C LYS A 160 29.23 13.87 11.41
N PRO A 161 29.34 15.20 11.15
CA PRO A 161 28.32 15.93 10.43
C PRO A 161 27.95 15.27 9.09
N GLY A 162 26.68 15.28 8.74
CA GLY A 162 26.18 14.60 7.53
C GLY A 162 26.26 13.07 7.56
N SER A 163 26.57 12.44 8.71
CA SER A 163 26.53 10.99 8.88
C SER A 163 25.41 10.56 9.83
N ALA A 164 24.83 9.41 9.56
CA ALA A 164 23.87 8.75 10.44
C ALA A 164 24.55 7.69 11.33
N MET A 165 23.83 7.29 12.37
CA MET A 165 24.13 6.19 13.28
C MET A 165 22.85 5.38 13.49
N LEU A 166 23.00 4.05 13.57
CA LEU A 166 21.92 3.10 13.82
C LEU A 166 22.18 2.34 15.11
N PHE A 167 21.11 2.05 15.86
CA PHE A 167 21.17 1.29 17.10
C PHE A 167 20.81 -0.19 16.91
N THR A 168 20.35 -0.58 15.72
CA THR A 168 20.17 -1.99 15.35
C THR A 168 21.54 -2.61 15.04
N ARG A 169 21.85 -3.73 15.69
CA ARG A 169 23.12 -4.45 15.48
C ARG A 169 23.08 -5.20 14.15
N GLU A 170 23.89 -4.77 13.19
CA GLU A 170 24.31 -5.60 12.05
C GLU A 170 25.83 -5.76 12.08
N GLN A 171 26.31 -6.94 11.70
CA GLN A 171 27.75 -7.19 11.60
C GLN A 171 28.32 -6.48 10.36
N PRO A 172 29.60 -6.06 10.39
CA PRO A 172 30.27 -5.52 9.20
C PRO A 172 30.18 -6.52 8.06
N ARG A 173 29.61 -6.10 6.93
CA ARG A 173 29.52 -6.96 5.73
C ARG A 173 30.90 -7.08 5.09
N SER A 174 31.20 -8.26 4.54
CA SER A 174 32.42 -8.48 3.75
C SER A 174 32.48 -7.46 2.61
N PRO A 175 33.65 -6.88 2.27
CA PRO A 175 33.76 -5.94 1.17
C PRO A 175 33.46 -6.58 -0.19
N THR A 176 33.79 -7.87 -0.36
CA THR A 176 33.73 -8.60 -1.64
C THR A 176 32.62 -9.65 -1.74
N HIS A 177 32.05 -10.08 -0.62
CA HIS A 177 30.98 -11.10 -0.58
C HIS A 177 29.68 -10.46 -0.08
N ARG A 178 28.53 -10.90 -0.61
CA ARG A 178 27.18 -10.46 -0.23
C ARG A 178 26.22 -11.65 -0.18
N THR A 179 25.16 -11.53 0.61
CA THR A 179 24.05 -12.48 0.63
C THR A 179 22.86 -11.88 -0.11
N CYS A 180 22.28 -12.62 -1.06
CA CYS A 180 21.17 -12.13 -1.87
C CYS A 180 19.90 -11.99 -1.03
N CYS A 181 19.31 -10.79 -0.93
CA CYS A 181 18.10 -10.55 -0.13
C CYS A 181 16.83 -11.20 -0.71
N ARG A 182 16.89 -11.75 -1.93
CA ARG A 182 15.79 -12.44 -2.62
C ARG A 182 15.81 -13.97 -2.45
N CYS A 183 16.98 -14.59 -2.62
CA CYS A 183 17.13 -16.06 -2.60
C CYS A 183 18.01 -16.61 -1.47
N GLY A 184 18.72 -15.76 -0.73
CA GLY A 184 19.65 -16.18 0.33
C GLY A 184 21.01 -16.69 -0.14
N THR A 185 21.22 -16.88 -1.45
CA THR A 185 22.51 -17.31 -2.03
C THR A 185 23.60 -16.27 -1.78
N GLU A 186 24.79 -16.70 -1.38
CA GLU A 186 25.97 -15.85 -1.32
C GLU A 186 26.59 -15.66 -2.70
N TYR A 187 27.07 -14.45 -2.98
CA TYR A 187 27.67 -14.07 -4.26
C TYR A 187 28.79 -13.05 -4.06
N THR A 188 29.72 -13.00 -5.01
CA THR A 188 30.83 -12.03 -5.00
C THR A 188 30.51 -10.79 -5.84
N VAL A 189 31.09 -9.66 -5.43
CA VAL A 189 30.97 -8.37 -6.12
C VAL A 189 32.34 -7.77 -6.43
N SER A 190 32.40 -6.99 -7.51
CA SER A 190 33.56 -6.16 -7.86
C SER A 190 33.76 -5.01 -6.87
N SER A 191 34.87 -4.29 -7.00
CA SER A 191 35.10 -3.01 -6.29
C SER A 191 34.09 -1.91 -6.67
N SER A 192 33.39 -2.05 -7.80
CA SER A 192 32.29 -1.16 -8.24
C SER A 192 30.89 -1.66 -7.81
N GLY A 193 30.81 -2.74 -7.03
CA GLY A 193 29.55 -3.34 -6.56
C GLY A 193 28.83 -4.22 -7.58
N CYS A 194 29.36 -4.41 -8.79
CA CYS A 194 28.76 -5.26 -9.81
C CYS A 194 28.81 -6.74 -9.38
N CYS A 195 27.73 -7.49 -9.58
CA CYS A 195 27.72 -8.94 -9.36
C CYS A 195 28.73 -9.65 -10.27
N LEU A 196 29.62 -10.46 -9.70
CA LEU A 196 30.58 -11.27 -10.45
C LEU A 196 30.04 -12.68 -10.78
N CYS A 197 28.92 -13.08 -10.17
CA CYS A 197 28.22 -14.31 -10.50
C CYS A 197 27.44 -14.15 -11.81
N SER A 198 27.59 -15.13 -12.71
CA SER A 198 26.83 -15.23 -13.97
C SER A 198 25.47 -15.93 -13.82
N ASP A 199 25.23 -16.62 -12.71
CA ASP A 199 24.00 -17.38 -12.51
C ASP A 199 22.80 -16.46 -12.20
N PRO A 200 21.62 -16.74 -12.79
CA PRO A 200 20.44 -15.93 -12.55
C PRO A 200 19.88 -16.17 -11.15
N CYS A 201 19.40 -15.11 -10.51
CA CYS A 201 18.78 -15.22 -9.20
C CYS A 201 17.36 -15.80 -9.32
N VAL A 202 17.17 -17.04 -8.84
CA VAL A 202 15.87 -17.73 -8.82
C VAL A 202 15.26 -17.67 -7.41
N PHE A 203 14.08 -17.07 -7.27
CA PHE A 203 13.47 -16.77 -5.96
C PHE A 203 11.94 -16.77 -5.98
N HIS A 204 11.33 -16.76 -4.79
CA HIS A 204 9.90 -16.48 -4.60
C HIS A 204 9.74 -15.07 -4.04
N TRP A 205 9.08 -14.17 -4.78
CA TRP A 205 8.80 -12.82 -4.28
C TRP A 205 7.66 -12.79 -3.24
N GLY A 206 6.78 -13.80 -3.26
CA GLY A 206 5.61 -13.89 -2.38
C GLY A 206 5.97 -14.48 -1.01
N ARG A 207 5.45 -13.86 0.05
CA ARG A 207 5.61 -14.34 1.44
C ARG A 207 5.00 -15.73 1.63
N ILE A 208 5.55 -16.50 2.56
CA ILE A 208 4.97 -17.76 3.02
C ILE A 208 3.68 -17.47 3.78
N VAL A 209 2.59 -18.15 3.42
CA VAL A 209 1.25 -18.01 4.01
C VAL A 209 0.68 -19.36 4.41
N SER A 210 -0.08 -19.38 5.52
CA SER A 210 -0.86 -20.54 5.94
C SER A 210 -2.27 -20.45 5.34
N ILE A 211 -2.65 -21.45 4.55
CA ILE A 211 -3.91 -21.53 3.82
C ILE A 211 -4.74 -22.67 4.42
N ARG A 212 -5.98 -22.38 4.81
CA ARG A 212 -6.93 -23.42 5.25
C ARG A 212 -7.34 -24.29 4.06
N VAL A 213 -7.29 -25.60 4.24
CA VAL A 213 -7.70 -26.61 3.26
C VAL A 213 -8.61 -27.64 3.93
N PRO A 214 -9.41 -28.43 3.18
CA PRO A 214 -10.07 -29.60 3.74
C PRO A 214 -9.04 -30.50 4.44
N GLY A 215 -9.28 -30.84 5.71
CA GLY A 215 -8.36 -31.65 6.52
C GLY A 215 -7.23 -30.89 7.24
N GLY A 216 -7.12 -29.55 7.14
CA GLY A 216 -6.18 -28.81 7.98
C GLY A 216 -5.75 -27.44 7.45
N SER A 217 -4.45 -27.14 7.56
CA SER A 217 -3.83 -25.95 6.99
C SER A 217 -2.51 -26.32 6.32
N GLN A 218 -2.25 -25.73 5.15
CA GLN A 218 -1.02 -25.94 4.39
C GLN A 218 -0.24 -24.64 4.26
N VAL A 219 1.07 -24.74 4.36
CA VAL A 219 2.00 -23.60 4.26
C VAL A 219 2.53 -23.54 2.83
N ARG A 220 2.26 -22.42 2.12
CA ARG A 220 2.58 -22.22 0.70
C ARG A 220 3.15 -20.82 0.45
N TYR A 221 3.89 -20.63 -0.63
CA TYR A 221 4.28 -19.29 -1.10
C TYR A 221 3.10 -18.55 -1.75
N SER A 222 2.86 -17.29 -1.40
CA SER A 222 1.71 -16.52 -1.91
C SER A 222 1.82 -16.09 -3.39
N CYS A 223 3.01 -16.20 -3.99
CA CYS A 223 3.26 -15.85 -5.39
C CYS A 223 2.84 -16.93 -6.39
N CYS A 224 2.99 -18.21 -6.03
CA CYS A 224 2.83 -19.35 -6.94
C CYS A 224 2.11 -20.55 -6.31
N TYR A 225 1.74 -20.48 -5.03
CA TYR A 225 1.13 -21.57 -4.24
C TYR A 225 1.99 -22.85 -4.14
N ALA A 226 3.27 -22.81 -4.50
CA ALA A 226 4.23 -23.89 -4.27
C ALA A 226 4.42 -24.16 -2.76
N PRO A 227 4.77 -25.41 -2.35
CA PRO A 227 5.11 -25.70 -0.96
C PRO A 227 6.42 -25.02 -0.53
N THR A 228 6.58 -24.82 0.78
CA THR A 228 7.84 -24.32 1.37
C THR A 228 9.03 -25.18 0.93
N GLY A 229 10.14 -24.55 0.55
CA GLY A 229 11.35 -25.25 0.07
C GLY A 229 11.37 -25.59 -1.43
N ALA A 230 10.27 -25.35 -2.16
CA ALA A 230 10.29 -25.45 -3.62
C ALA A 230 11.17 -24.36 -4.27
N THR A 231 11.80 -24.67 -5.40
CA THR A 231 12.57 -23.72 -6.22
C THR A 231 11.76 -22.47 -6.56
N GLY A 232 12.43 -21.31 -6.61
CA GLY A 232 11.82 -20.01 -6.87
C GLY A 232 11.00 -19.94 -8.16
N CYS A 233 9.83 -19.30 -8.11
CA CYS A 233 8.94 -19.12 -9.26
C CYS A 233 9.25 -17.88 -10.11
N THR A 234 10.33 -17.15 -9.81
CA THR A 234 10.71 -15.90 -10.48
C THR A 234 12.21 -15.87 -10.68
N VAL A 235 12.64 -15.38 -11.84
CA VAL A 235 14.05 -15.34 -12.26
C VAL A 235 14.43 -13.88 -12.52
N ALA A 236 15.47 -13.40 -11.85
CA ALA A 236 16.09 -12.11 -12.11
C ALA A 236 17.49 -12.29 -12.71
N LYS A 237 17.95 -11.29 -13.47
CA LYS A 237 19.23 -11.33 -14.21
C LYS A 237 20.45 -11.59 -13.32
N GLN A 238 20.43 -11.12 -12.07
CA GLN A 238 21.53 -11.24 -11.11
C GLN A 238 21.01 -11.20 -9.66
N HIS A 239 21.90 -11.52 -8.72
CA HIS A 239 21.66 -11.39 -7.29
C HIS A 239 21.71 -9.93 -6.85
N VAL A 240 20.98 -9.59 -5.77
CA VAL A 240 20.88 -8.21 -5.26
C VAL A 240 20.92 -8.19 -3.72
N GLN A 241 21.37 -7.07 -3.16
CA GLN A 241 21.50 -6.83 -1.72
C GLN A 241 20.56 -5.70 -1.26
N ASP A 242 20.25 -5.65 0.05
CA ASP A 242 19.50 -4.52 0.61
C ASP A 242 20.36 -3.24 0.67
N GLY A 243 21.58 -3.31 1.21
CA GLY A 243 22.60 -2.25 1.15
C GLY A 243 22.32 -0.93 1.91
N ARG A 244 21.06 -0.62 2.26
CA ARG A 244 20.65 0.71 2.78
C ARG A 244 21.33 1.15 4.07
N LYS A 245 21.87 0.21 4.85
CA LYS A 245 22.58 0.47 6.10
C LYS A 245 24.10 0.51 5.95
N ASP A 246 24.64 0.22 4.76
CA ASP A 246 26.07 0.05 4.55
C ASP A 246 26.79 1.39 4.36
N ASN A 247 26.08 2.40 3.81
CA ASN A 247 26.59 3.75 3.62
C ASN A 247 25.77 4.80 4.38
N LEU A 248 26.14 5.00 5.66
CA LEU A 248 25.52 5.97 6.56
C LEU A 248 26.04 7.43 6.36
N GLN A 249 26.70 7.76 5.26
CA GLN A 249 27.14 9.14 4.94
C GLN A 249 26.17 9.84 3.97
N GLY A 250 26.14 11.17 4.01
CA GLY A 250 25.31 12.00 3.13
C GLY A 250 23.89 12.25 3.64
N PHE A 251 23.69 12.17 4.96
CA PHE A 251 22.39 12.36 5.60
C PHE A 251 22.08 13.84 5.88
N ALA A 252 20.96 14.32 5.34
CA ALA A 252 20.38 15.61 5.68
C ALA A 252 19.57 15.51 6.99
N LYS A 253 19.49 16.58 7.80
CA LYS A 253 18.74 16.60 9.06
C LYS A 253 17.80 17.81 9.12
N THR A 254 16.53 17.58 9.47
CA THR A 254 15.58 18.68 9.71
C THR A 254 15.97 19.51 10.93
N PHE A 255 15.79 20.82 10.84
CA PHE A 255 16.07 21.79 11.89
C PHE A 255 14.80 22.57 12.29
N PRO A 256 14.72 23.11 13.53
CA PRO A 256 13.65 24.03 13.91
C PRO A 256 13.62 25.26 13.00
N LYS A 257 12.45 25.60 12.45
CA LYS A 257 12.25 26.86 11.71
C LYS A 257 11.86 27.97 12.69
N LYS A 258 12.47 29.16 12.58
CA LYS A 258 12.11 30.31 13.42
C LYS A 258 10.79 30.95 12.96
N ASP A 259 9.75 30.73 13.77
CA ASP A 259 8.53 31.51 13.97
C ASP A 259 7.85 32.19 12.76
N TRP A 260 6.73 31.61 12.29
CA TRP A 260 5.44 32.34 12.07
C TRP A 260 4.29 31.43 11.59
N GLU A 261 4.55 30.20 11.14
CA GLU A 261 3.47 29.27 10.74
C GLU A 261 2.71 28.71 11.96
N ALA A 262 1.37 28.81 11.94
CA ALA A 262 0.49 28.42 13.06
C ALA A 262 0.49 26.92 13.42
N HIS A 263 1.18 26.09 12.64
CA HIS A 263 1.41 24.66 12.85
C HIS A 263 2.55 24.21 11.93
N ALA A 264 3.46 23.37 12.42
CA ALA A 264 4.65 22.92 11.68
C ALA A 264 4.36 21.97 10.49
N GLY A 265 3.09 21.73 10.16
CA GLY A 265 2.66 20.84 9.09
C GLY A 265 2.53 19.38 9.52
N ILE A 266 1.74 18.65 8.73
CA ILE A 266 1.56 17.19 8.82
C ILE A 266 1.56 16.69 7.38
N TYR A 267 2.44 15.76 7.06
CA TYR A 267 2.55 15.19 5.72
C TYR A 267 2.70 13.68 5.80
N ALA A 268 2.06 12.96 4.88
CA ALA A 268 2.40 11.57 4.63
C ALA A 268 3.52 11.50 3.59
N LEU A 269 4.47 10.59 3.80
CA LEU A 269 5.61 10.36 2.93
C LEU A 269 5.72 8.86 2.62
N ASP A 270 6.04 8.55 1.37
CA ASP A 270 6.29 7.19 0.88
C ASP A 270 7.30 7.24 -0.28
N CYS A 271 8.20 6.26 -0.34
CA CYS A 271 9.27 6.17 -1.33
C CYS A 271 9.28 4.82 -2.05
N GLU A 272 9.53 4.88 -3.37
CA GLU A 272 9.82 3.71 -4.17
C GLU A 272 11.34 3.59 -4.33
N MET A 273 11.84 2.35 -4.21
CA MET A 273 13.27 2.03 -4.33
C MET A 273 13.52 0.95 -5.39
N SER A 274 14.68 1.07 -6.05
CA SER A 274 15.20 0.11 -7.02
C SER A 274 16.56 -0.41 -6.56
N TYR A 275 16.92 -1.63 -6.98
CA TYR A 275 18.22 -2.20 -6.69
C TYR A 275 19.28 -1.64 -7.64
N THR A 276 20.39 -1.19 -7.07
CA THR A 276 21.62 -0.76 -7.75
C THR A 276 22.78 -1.68 -7.36
N THR A 277 23.96 -1.44 -7.93
CA THR A 277 25.21 -2.12 -7.52
C THR A 277 25.52 -1.95 -6.01
N HIS A 278 24.97 -0.93 -5.36
CA HIS A 278 25.21 -0.63 -3.95
C HIS A 278 24.01 -0.95 -3.02
N GLY A 279 22.92 -1.51 -3.56
CA GLY A 279 21.74 -1.92 -2.82
C GLY A 279 20.47 -1.18 -3.24
N LEU A 280 19.48 -1.09 -2.35
CA LEU A 280 18.26 -0.34 -2.60
C LEU A 280 18.52 1.16 -2.48
N GLU A 281 18.32 1.89 -3.56
CA GLU A 281 18.39 3.35 -3.61
C GLU A 281 17.05 3.96 -4.06
N LEU A 282 16.83 5.21 -3.67
CA LEU A 282 15.62 5.98 -3.95
C LEU A 282 15.43 6.19 -5.46
N THR A 283 14.27 5.82 -5.99
CA THR A 283 13.88 6.06 -7.39
C THR A 283 12.58 6.84 -7.55
N ARG A 284 11.74 6.93 -6.51
CA ARG A 284 10.63 7.90 -6.44
C ARG A 284 10.38 8.33 -5.00
N VAL A 285 9.99 9.57 -4.80
CA VAL A 285 9.49 10.08 -3.51
C VAL A 285 8.17 10.80 -3.71
N THR A 286 7.21 10.57 -2.80
CA THR A 286 5.92 11.25 -2.79
C THR A 286 5.63 11.80 -1.40
N VAL A 287 5.08 13.02 -1.35
CA VAL A 287 4.62 13.71 -0.14
C VAL A 287 3.18 14.20 -0.35
N VAL A 288 2.30 13.89 0.61
CA VAL A 288 0.86 14.17 0.57
C VAL A 288 0.43 14.94 1.83
N ASP A 289 -0.44 15.95 1.69
CA ASP A 289 -0.97 16.71 2.84
C ASP A 289 -2.14 16.01 3.56
N THR A 290 -2.63 16.64 4.63
CA THR A 290 -3.80 16.15 5.39
C THR A 290 -5.11 16.14 4.61
N ASP A 291 -5.19 16.91 3.52
CA ASP A 291 -6.35 16.98 2.63
C ASP A 291 -6.21 15.99 1.46
N LEU A 292 -5.19 15.12 1.50
CA LEU A 292 -4.83 14.09 0.52
C LEU A 292 -4.37 14.65 -0.84
N ARG A 293 -3.88 15.90 -0.87
CA ARG A 293 -3.27 16.50 -2.07
C ARG A 293 -1.79 16.13 -2.13
N VAL A 294 -1.33 15.76 -3.32
CA VAL A 294 0.10 15.59 -3.61
C VAL A 294 0.79 16.95 -3.56
N ILE A 295 1.76 17.11 -2.67
CA ILE A 295 2.55 18.32 -2.46
C ILE A 295 3.90 18.23 -3.17
N TYR A 296 4.45 17.02 -3.24
CA TYR A 296 5.68 16.71 -3.96
C TYR A 296 5.58 15.29 -4.49
N ASP A 297 5.90 15.06 -5.76
CA ASP A 297 6.04 13.74 -6.35
C ASP A 297 7.09 13.82 -7.45
N THR A 298 8.15 13.03 -7.36
CA THR A 298 9.20 13.05 -8.37
C THR A 298 9.94 11.72 -8.46
N PHE A 299 10.36 11.39 -9.68
CA PHE A 299 11.33 10.34 -9.94
C PHE A 299 12.74 10.84 -9.69
N VAL A 300 13.56 10.00 -9.08
CA VAL A 300 14.93 10.30 -8.67
C VAL A 300 15.88 9.38 -9.42
N LYS A 301 16.99 9.92 -9.91
CA LYS A 301 18.05 9.13 -10.56
C LYS A 301 19.12 8.75 -9.53
N PRO A 302 19.28 7.46 -9.17
CA PRO A 302 20.32 7.00 -8.25
C PRO A 302 21.72 7.37 -8.73
N ASP A 303 22.66 7.48 -7.79
CA ASP A 303 24.05 7.78 -8.12
C ASP A 303 24.76 6.53 -8.71
N ASN A 304 24.32 5.32 -8.35
CA ASN A 304 24.86 4.06 -8.87
C ASN A 304 23.97 3.44 -9.96
N GLU A 305 24.54 2.52 -10.73
CA GLU A 305 23.85 1.80 -11.81
C GLU A 305 22.71 0.91 -11.27
N ILE A 306 21.51 1.08 -11.81
CA ILE A 306 20.34 0.25 -11.48
C ILE A 306 20.50 -1.13 -12.11
N VAL A 307 20.48 -2.17 -11.28
CA VAL A 307 20.52 -3.58 -11.69
C VAL A 307 19.14 -4.21 -11.80
N ASP A 308 18.15 -3.69 -11.07
CA ASP A 308 16.75 -4.09 -11.13
C ASP A 308 15.83 -2.98 -10.62
N TYR A 309 14.95 -2.45 -11.48
CA TYR A 309 13.99 -1.40 -11.15
C TYR A 309 12.99 -1.78 -10.04
N ASN A 310 12.87 -3.07 -9.73
CA ASN A 310 11.98 -3.64 -8.73
C ASN A 310 10.47 -3.40 -9.02
N THR A 311 10.11 -3.20 -10.30
CA THR A 311 8.83 -2.66 -10.79
C THR A 311 7.57 -3.34 -10.22
N VAL A 312 7.61 -4.65 -9.93
CA VAL A 312 6.48 -5.38 -9.32
C VAL A 312 6.10 -4.82 -7.94
N PHE A 313 7.07 -4.21 -7.25
CA PHE A 313 6.87 -3.47 -6.01
C PHE A 313 6.90 -1.97 -6.26
N SER A 314 7.92 -1.44 -6.92
CA SER A 314 8.17 0.01 -7.03
C SER A 314 7.24 0.77 -7.97
N GLY A 315 6.60 0.09 -8.92
CA GLY A 315 5.91 0.75 -10.05
C GLY A 315 6.81 1.55 -11.01
N VAL A 316 8.11 1.66 -10.72
CA VAL A 316 9.09 2.43 -11.51
C VAL A 316 9.58 1.59 -12.69
N THR A 317 9.67 2.21 -13.86
CA THR A 317 10.24 1.65 -15.08
C THR A 317 11.49 2.40 -15.53
N GLU A 318 12.25 1.80 -16.45
CA GLU A 318 13.38 2.44 -17.12
C GLU A 318 13.00 3.74 -17.84
N ALA A 319 11.81 3.79 -18.45
CA ALA A 319 11.33 4.96 -19.18
C ALA A 319 11.07 6.16 -18.26
N ASP A 320 10.64 5.92 -17.02
CA ASP A 320 10.40 6.96 -16.01
C ASP A 320 11.72 7.63 -15.59
N LEU A 321 12.78 6.84 -15.41
CA LEU A 321 14.09 7.33 -14.97
C LEU A 321 14.99 7.82 -16.11
N ALA A 322 14.73 7.41 -17.35
CA ALA A 322 15.49 7.85 -18.53
C ALA A 322 15.49 9.39 -18.69
N ASN A 323 14.37 10.04 -18.33
CA ASN A 323 14.16 11.47 -18.50
C ASN A 323 14.36 12.30 -17.21
N THR A 324 14.55 11.68 -16.04
CA THR A 324 14.78 12.44 -14.80
C THR A 324 16.26 12.78 -14.61
N ASN A 325 16.51 14.04 -14.25
CA ASN A 325 17.82 14.54 -13.83
C ASN A 325 17.88 14.86 -12.34
N VAL A 326 16.76 14.71 -11.62
CA VAL A 326 16.64 14.96 -10.18
C VAL A 326 17.49 13.95 -9.41
N ARG A 327 18.36 14.44 -8.53
CA ARG A 327 19.24 13.64 -7.67
C ARG A 327 18.77 13.66 -6.22
N LEU A 328 19.32 12.74 -5.43
CA LEU A 328 19.04 12.63 -3.99
C LEU A 328 19.24 13.96 -3.25
N ARG A 329 20.29 14.74 -3.59
CA ARG A 329 20.55 16.05 -2.98
C ARG A 329 19.48 17.09 -3.29
N ASP A 330 18.89 17.06 -4.48
CA ASP A 330 17.83 17.99 -4.88
C ASP A 330 16.54 17.69 -4.10
N VAL A 331 16.23 16.40 -3.94
CA VAL A 331 15.14 15.92 -3.07
C VAL A 331 15.39 16.35 -1.62
N GLN A 332 16.58 16.11 -1.07
CA GLN A 332 16.92 16.52 0.30
C GLN A 332 16.74 18.02 0.51
N ALA A 333 17.17 18.86 -0.45
CA ALA A 333 16.97 20.30 -0.38
C ALA A 333 15.48 20.69 -0.40
N MET A 334 14.68 20.09 -1.28
CA MET A 334 13.22 20.29 -1.34
C MET A 334 12.55 19.87 -0.02
N LEU A 335 12.90 18.71 0.54
CA LEU A 335 12.33 18.23 1.81
C LEU A 335 12.76 19.09 3.00
N LEU A 336 13.98 19.64 3.02
CA LEU A 336 14.40 20.63 4.03
C LEU A 336 13.66 21.98 3.88
N SER A 337 13.28 22.37 2.65
CA SER A 337 12.42 23.56 2.49
C SER A 337 11.00 23.31 2.98
N LEU A 338 10.46 22.10 2.82
CA LEU A 338 9.10 21.75 3.19
C LEU A 338 8.97 21.47 4.71
N PHE A 339 9.89 20.69 5.28
CA PHE A 339 9.80 20.19 6.66
C PHE A 339 10.69 20.96 7.66
N SER A 340 10.19 21.18 8.87
CA SER A 340 10.99 21.55 10.05
C SER A 340 11.23 20.32 10.95
N ALA A 341 11.93 20.50 12.07
CA ALA A 341 12.07 19.44 13.07
C ALA A 341 10.74 19.08 13.76
N GLU A 342 9.76 20.00 13.75
CA GLU A 342 8.45 19.89 14.38
C GLU A 342 7.35 19.37 13.43
N THR A 343 7.59 19.37 12.11
CA THR A 343 6.66 18.78 11.12
C THR A 343 6.38 17.33 11.46
N ILE A 344 5.11 16.90 11.43
CA ILE A 344 4.76 15.49 11.66
C ILE A 344 4.82 14.72 10.34
N LEU A 345 5.76 13.77 10.23
CA LEU A 345 5.80 12.82 9.10
C LEU A 345 5.02 11.54 9.43
N VAL A 346 4.15 11.14 8.50
CA VAL A 346 3.28 9.95 8.59
C VAL A 346 3.66 8.96 7.49
N GLY A 347 3.67 7.66 7.79
CA GLY A 347 3.98 6.64 6.77
C GLY A 347 3.92 5.21 7.30
N HIS A 348 4.58 4.28 6.62
CA HIS A 348 4.54 2.85 6.97
C HIS A 348 5.91 2.18 6.89
N SER A 349 6.56 1.96 8.03
CA SER A 349 7.98 1.55 8.08
C SER A 349 8.93 2.62 7.55
N LEU A 350 8.69 3.88 7.95
CA LEU A 350 9.42 5.08 7.52
C LEU A 350 10.93 5.01 7.81
N GLU A 351 11.43 4.07 8.61
CA GLU A 351 12.87 3.82 8.67
C GLU A 351 13.45 3.44 7.30
N SER A 352 12.67 2.74 6.48
CA SER A 352 12.98 2.31 5.12
C SER A 352 13.20 3.51 4.19
N ASP A 353 12.24 4.43 4.20
CA ASP A 353 12.17 5.64 3.39
C ASP A 353 13.24 6.65 3.82
N LEU A 354 13.38 6.88 5.13
CA LEU A 354 14.35 7.82 5.69
C LEU A 354 15.80 7.35 5.51
N LEU A 355 16.05 6.04 5.45
CA LEU A 355 17.35 5.51 5.03
C LEU A 355 17.61 5.75 3.53
N ALA A 356 16.63 5.48 2.66
CA ALA A 356 16.78 5.68 1.20
C ALA A 356 16.91 7.16 0.81
N LEU A 357 16.17 8.05 1.48
CA LEU A 357 16.27 9.52 1.37
C LEU A 357 17.54 10.09 2.01
N LYS A 358 18.27 9.27 2.78
CA LYS A 358 19.33 9.70 3.68
C LYS A 358 18.90 10.93 4.50
N PHE A 359 17.85 10.78 5.29
CA PHE A 359 17.16 11.88 5.95
C PHE A 359 16.91 11.59 7.43
N ILE A 360 17.34 12.49 8.31
CA ILE A 360 17.21 12.37 9.77
C ILE A 360 16.09 13.30 10.22
N HIS A 361 15.00 12.69 10.66
CA HIS A 361 13.82 13.39 11.18
C HIS A 361 13.27 12.63 12.40
N SER A 362 12.83 13.36 13.42
CA SER A 362 12.43 12.80 14.72
C SER A 362 10.93 12.73 14.96
N THR A 363 10.14 13.56 14.29
CA THR A 363 8.74 13.80 14.61
C THR A 363 7.85 12.93 13.72
N VAL A 364 7.94 11.61 13.96
CA VAL A 364 7.36 10.57 13.11
C VAL A 364 6.18 9.88 13.78
N VAL A 365 5.11 9.64 13.01
CA VAL A 365 4.02 8.69 13.32
C VAL A 365 4.04 7.55 12.30
N ASP A 366 4.50 6.38 12.72
CA ASP A 366 4.65 5.22 11.84
C ASP A 366 3.50 4.22 12.03
N THR A 367 2.75 3.94 10.96
CA THR A 367 1.61 3.01 11.00
C THR A 367 2.00 1.56 11.25
N SER A 368 3.23 1.14 10.96
CA SER A 368 3.73 -0.21 11.28
C SER A 368 4.01 -0.40 12.77
N VAL A 369 4.28 0.70 13.50
CA VAL A 369 4.45 0.73 14.96
C VAL A 369 3.11 0.96 15.67
N LEU A 370 2.29 1.87 15.15
CA LEU A 370 0.95 2.18 15.66
C LEU A 370 -0.02 0.98 15.60
N PHE A 371 0.21 0.07 14.65
CA PHE A 371 -0.53 -1.17 14.50
C PHE A 371 0.41 -2.38 14.56
N PRO A 372 0.94 -2.71 15.75
CA PRO A 372 1.99 -3.70 15.90
C PRO A 372 1.55 -5.10 15.48
N HIS A 373 2.52 -5.93 15.07
CA HIS A 373 2.26 -7.34 14.83
C HIS A 373 2.16 -8.11 16.15
N HIS A 374 1.23 -9.06 16.25
CA HIS A 374 1.00 -9.87 17.46
C HIS A 374 2.16 -10.82 17.85
N ARG A 375 3.28 -10.80 17.12
CA ARG A 375 4.52 -11.56 17.40
C ARG A 375 5.69 -10.64 17.82
N GLY A 376 5.47 -9.32 17.85
CA GLY A 376 6.56 -8.35 17.97
C GLY A 376 7.49 -8.34 16.75
N LEU A 377 8.60 -7.62 16.89
CA LEU A 377 9.66 -7.56 15.90
C LEU A 377 10.34 -8.93 15.70
N PRO A 378 10.90 -9.21 14.51
CA PRO A 378 11.00 -8.35 13.33
C PRO A 378 9.71 -8.30 12.46
N TYR A 379 8.62 -8.94 12.90
CA TYR A 379 7.39 -9.02 12.11
C TYR A 379 6.61 -7.70 12.14
N LYS A 380 6.30 -7.15 10.96
CA LYS A 380 5.41 -6.00 10.78
C LYS A 380 4.16 -6.40 9.98
N ARG A 381 2.99 -5.84 10.31
CA ARG A 381 1.77 -5.95 9.49
C ARG A 381 1.98 -5.11 8.23
N SER A 382 1.58 -5.59 7.04
CA SER A 382 1.68 -4.80 5.81
C SER A 382 0.60 -3.73 5.73
N LEU A 383 0.91 -2.57 5.12
CA LEU A 383 -0.04 -1.49 4.88
C LEU A 383 -1.34 -1.99 4.23
N ARG A 384 -1.25 -2.75 3.13
CA ARG A 384 -2.41 -3.39 2.49
C ARG A 384 -3.26 -4.24 3.45
N GLY A 385 -2.64 -4.95 4.38
CA GLY A 385 -3.33 -5.72 5.41
C GLY A 385 -3.98 -4.85 6.50
N LEU A 386 -3.38 -3.71 6.84
CA LEU A 386 -3.98 -2.71 7.74
C LEU A 386 -5.18 -2.03 7.10
N ILE A 387 -5.03 -1.52 5.89
CA ILE A 387 -6.06 -0.80 5.13
C ILE A 387 -7.27 -1.71 4.82
N SER A 388 -7.02 -2.97 4.46
CA SER A 388 -8.08 -3.96 4.25
C SER A 388 -8.83 -4.31 5.54
N HIS A 389 -8.18 -4.25 6.71
CA HIS A 389 -8.78 -4.65 7.98
C HIS A 389 -9.53 -3.51 8.67
N TYR A 390 -8.97 -2.29 8.66
CA TYR A 390 -9.54 -1.13 9.36
C TYR A 390 -10.41 -0.23 8.48
N LEU A 391 -10.06 -0.07 7.19
CA LEU A 391 -10.79 0.81 6.27
C LEU A 391 -11.65 0.04 5.25
N ASN A 392 -11.67 -1.30 5.31
CA ASN A 392 -12.37 -2.19 4.37
C ASN A 392 -12.07 -1.88 2.89
N ARG A 393 -10.87 -1.37 2.58
CA ARG A 393 -10.41 -1.03 1.22
C ARG A 393 -9.25 -1.92 0.80
N MET A 394 -9.22 -2.30 -0.48
CA MET A 394 -8.01 -2.88 -1.09
C MET A 394 -7.21 -1.79 -1.80
N ILE A 395 -5.92 -1.75 -1.52
CA ILE A 395 -4.88 -0.94 -2.18
C ILE A 395 -3.85 -1.88 -2.84
N GLN A 396 -2.93 -1.36 -3.64
CA GLN A 396 -1.88 -2.16 -4.32
C GLN A 396 -2.50 -3.31 -5.13
N THR A 397 -3.56 -2.99 -5.88
CA THR A 397 -4.32 -3.97 -6.71
C THR A 397 -3.90 -3.98 -8.18
N ASN A 398 -3.08 -3.01 -8.60
CA ASN A 398 -2.55 -2.92 -9.95
C ASN A 398 -1.49 -4.01 -10.20
N ARG A 399 -1.38 -4.48 -11.44
CA ARG A 399 -0.28 -5.38 -11.87
C ARG A 399 0.99 -4.62 -12.25
N GLY A 400 0.90 -3.30 -12.43
CA GLY A 400 2.02 -2.44 -12.81
C GLY A 400 2.99 -2.06 -11.69
N GLY A 401 2.79 -2.56 -10.45
CA GLY A 401 3.54 -2.16 -9.26
C GLY A 401 2.67 -1.42 -8.24
N HIS A 402 3.28 -0.97 -7.14
CA HIS A 402 2.63 -0.08 -6.18
C HIS A 402 2.59 1.36 -6.71
N SER A 403 2.07 2.26 -5.86
CA SER A 403 2.01 3.68 -6.12
C SER A 403 2.17 4.40 -4.79
N SER A 404 3.33 4.99 -4.59
CA SER A 404 3.63 5.85 -3.44
C SER A 404 2.57 6.93 -3.15
N ILE A 405 1.83 7.41 -4.16
CA ILE A 405 0.65 8.29 -3.97
C ILE A 405 -0.50 7.56 -3.26
N GLU A 406 -0.80 6.30 -3.65
CA GLU A 406 -1.83 5.48 -2.99
C GLU A 406 -1.40 5.14 -1.56
N ASP A 407 -0.15 4.78 -1.35
CA ASP A 407 0.38 4.30 -0.07
C ASP A 407 0.57 5.44 0.96
N ALA A 408 1.11 6.60 0.57
CA ALA A 408 1.14 7.80 1.42
C ALA A 408 -0.28 8.26 1.81
N SER A 409 -1.21 8.32 0.84
CA SER A 409 -2.60 8.68 1.10
C SER A 409 -3.30 7.68 2.03
N ALA A 410 -3.01 6.39 1.88
CA ALA A 410 -3.53 5.33 2.72
C ALA A 410 -3.00 5.45 4.16
N CYS A 411 -1.73 5.80 4.36
CA CYS A 411 -1.15 6.06 5.68
C CYS A 411 -1.86 7.23 6.39
N MET A 412 -2.03 8.37 5.71
CA MET A 412 -2.73 9.55 6.27
C MET A 412 -4.15 9.21 6.73
N GLN A 413 -4.90 8.47 5.91
CA GLN A 413 -6.27 8.05 6.21
C GLN A 413 -6.33 7.05 7.38
N LEU A 414 -5.39 6.11 7.45
CA LEU A 414 -5.34 5.10 8.51
C LEU A 414 -5.05 5.71 9.88
N VAL A 415 -4.12 6.68 9.95
CA VAL A 415 -3.84 7.40 11.20
C VAL A 415 -5.01 8.30 11.58
N THR A 416 -5.62 8.99 10.62
CA THR A 416 -6.83 9.81 10.86
C THR A 416 -7.98 8.96 11.42
N TRP A 417 -8.22 7.78 10.85
CA TRP A 417 -9.19 6.81 11.37
C TRP A 417 -8.86 6.38 12.80
N LYS A 418 -7.60 6.06 13.11
CA LYS A 418 -7.18 5.66 14.47
C LYS A 418 -7.49 6.73 15.52
N ILE A 419 -7.20 8.00 15.20
CA ILE A 419 -7.49 9.14 16.07
C ILE A 419 -8.99 9.33 16.30
N GLN A 420 -9.82 9.06 15.29
CA GLN A 420 -11.27 9.14 15.40
C GLN A 420 -11.84 8.00 16.27
N GLU A 421 -11.38 6.77 16.09
CA GLU A 421 -11.80 5.64 16.93
C GLU A 421 -11.38 5.81 18.39
N ASP A 422 -10.12 6.19 18.64
CA ASP A 422 -9.63 6.40 19.99
C ASP A 422 -10.46 7.48 20.71
N ALA A 423 -10.83 8.57 20.02
CA ALA A 423 -11.68 9.62 20.58
C ALA A 423 -13.11 9.14 20.93
N LYS A 424 -13.68 8.19 20.18
CA LYS A 424 -14.96 7.56 20.54
C LYS A 424 -14.82 6.75 21.83
N THR A 425 -13.72 6.01 21.97
CA THR A 425 -13.46 5.17 23.17
C THR A 425 -13.04 5.97 24.41
N SER A 426 -12.48 7.17 24.24
CA SER A 426 -12.10 8.08 25.34
C SER A 426 -13.24 8.98 25.82
N SER A 427 -14.42 8.92 25.21
CA SER A 427 -15.60 9.65 25.68
C SER A 427 -16.24 8.92 26.88
N PRO A 428 -16.62 9.59 27.98
CA PRO A 428 -17.35 8.93 29.06
C PRO A 428 -18.67 8.38 28.51
N PRO A 429 -19.18 7.25 29.04
CA PRO A 429 -20.44 6.68 28.57
C PRO A 429 -21.54 7.73 28.73
N GLN A 430 -22.19 8.07 27.61
CA GLN A 430 -23.39 8.90 27.67
C GLN A 430 -24.39 8.20 28.58
N GLN A 431 -24.84 8.89 29.63
CA GLN A 431 -25.85 8.35 30.52
C GLN A 431 -27.08 8.00 29.68
N GLU A 432 -27.46 6.72 29.68
CA GLU A 432 -28.72 6.29 29.12
C GLU A 432 -29.84 7.02 29.85
N THR A 433 -30.45 8.02 29.19
CA THR A 433 -31.69 8.61 29.66
C THR A 433 -32.76 7.52 29.57
N THR A 434 -33.02 6.87 30.69
CA THR A 434 -33.97 5.77 30.79
C THR A 434 -35.36 6.26 30.39
N CYS A 435 -35.86 5.79 29.25
CA CYS A 435 -37.26 5.99 28.87
C CYS A 435 -38.11 4.96 29.61
N PRO A 436 -38.98 5.34 30.56
CA PRO A 436 -39.75 4.38 31.35
C PRO A 436 -40.99 3.90 30.58
N LYS A 437 -40.80 3.17 29.46
CA LYS A 437 -41.81 2.32 28.77
C LYS A 437 -41.30 1.60 27.49
N CYS A 438 -40.30 0.72 27.61
CA CYS A 438 -40.19 -0.44 26.69
C CYS A 438 -39.35 -1.56 27.31
N ASN A 439 -40.02 -2.65 27.71
CA ASN A 439 -39.39 -3.81 28.33
C ASN A 439 -39.20 -4.91 27.29
N LEU A 440 -38.00 -5.01 26.69
CA LEU A 440 -37.62 -6.14 25.85
C LEU A 440 -36.10 -6.31 25.87
N GLN A 441 -35.63 -7.30 26.64
CA GLN A 441 -34.22 -7.63 26.76
C GLN A 441 -33.71 -8.37 25.52
N GLN A 442 -32.57 -7.95 24.97
CA GLN A 442 -31.76 -8.84 24.13
C GLN A 442 -30.30 -8.82 24.61
N LYS A 443 -29.96 -9.81 25.45
CA LYS A 443 -28.60 -10.00 25.96
C LYS A 443 -27.73 -10.62 24.87
N LEU A 444 -26.72 -9.88 24.40
CA LEU A 444 -25.51 -10.46 23.80
C LEU A 444 -24.31 -10.16 24.68
N ARG A 445 -23.69 -11.22 25.23
CA ARG A 445 -22.55 -11.12 26.13
C ARG A 445 -21.30 -10.68 25.36
N VAL A 446 -20.77 -9.50 25.69
CA VAL A 446 -19.37 -9.16 25.37
C VAL A 446 -18.47 -9.84 26.40
N TYR A 447 -17.53 -10.66 25.93
CA TYR A 447 -16.56 -11.36 26.79
C TYR A 447 -15.27 -10.55 26.87
N THR A 448 -15.16 -9.63 27.83
CA THR A 448 -13.91 -8.92 28.11
C THR A 448 -13.04 -9.75 29.05
N SER A 449 -11.93 -10.31 28.53
CA SER A 449 -10.93 -10.95 29.38
C SER A 449 -10.09 -9.88 30.09
N ARG A 450 -10.12 -9.88 31.43
CA ARG A 450 -9.25 -9.07 32.28
C ARG A 450 -8.05 -9.92 32.69
N TYR A 451 -6.82 -9.51 32.37
CA TYR A 451 -5.64 -9.89 33.17
C TYR A 451 -4.57 -8.78 33.11
N THR A 452 -4.69 -7.83 34.02
CA THR A 452 -3.61 -6.94 34.44
C THR A 452 -3.51 -7.02 35.96
N GLN A 453 -2.68 -7.93 36.47
CA GLN A 453 -2.18 -7.90 37.84
C GLN A 453 -0.72 -8.32 37.86
N THR A 454 0.13 -7.40 38.29
CA THR A 454 1.53 -7.64 38.69
C THR A 454 1.56 -8.32 40.06
N PRO A 455 2.33 -9.41 40.26
CA PRO A 455 2.63 -9.92 41.60
C PRO A 455 3.84 -9.19 42.20
N THR A 456 3.73 -8.80 43.47
CA THR A 456 4.84 -8.27 44.27
C THR A 456 5.77 -9.39 44.76
N THR A 457 7.05 -9.03 44.90
CA THR A 457 8.17 -9.80 45.45
C THR A 457 7.86 -10.71 46.65
N MET A 458 8.39 -11.93 46.63
CA MET A 458 8.86 -12.64 47.83
C MET A 458 10.33 -13.04 47.64
N GLN A 459 11.17 -12.77 48.66
CA GLN A 459 12.55 -13.23 48.78
C GLN A 459 12.55 -14.68 49.35
N ILE A 460 13.51 -15.58 49.08
CA ILE A 460 14.81 -15.88 49.77
C ILE A 460 15.16 -17.34 49.31
N PRO A 461 16.40 -17.91 49.31
CA PRO A 461 17.77 -17.36 49.39
C PRO A 461 18.66 -17.71 48.16
N GLU A 462 19.92 -17.25 48.20
CA GLU A 462 21.01 -17.63 47.29
C GLU A 462 21.53 -19.07 47.49
N ALA A 463 22.03 -19.68 46.41
CA ALA A 463 23.05 -20.71 46.46
C ALA A 463 23.96 -20.60 45.22
N THR A 464 25.23 -20.30 45.44
CA THR A 464 26.24 -20.18 44.37
C THR A 464 26.69 -21.55 43.86
N ASN A 465 26.83 -21.71 42.54
CA ASN A 465 28.01 -22.40 42.03
C ASN A 465 28.40 -21.96 40.61
N LYS A 466 29.68 -21.63 40.43
CA LYS A 466 30.29 -21.39 39.11
C LYS A 466 30.82 -22.72 38.60
N LEU A 467 30.60 -23.04 37.32
CA LEU A 467 31.54 -23.90 36.59
C LEU A 467 31.81 -23.33 35.20
N HIS A 468 33.05 -23.54 34.78
CA HIS A 468 33.76 -22.92 33.67
C HIS A 468 34.09 -24.02 32.66
N TRP A 469 34.09 -23.72 31.36
CA TRP A 469 34.50 -24.67 30.33
C TRP A 469 35.47 -24.02 29.36
N GLU A 470 36.73 -24.42 29.46
CA GLU A 470 37.82 -24.12 28.52
C GLU A 470 38.12 -25.33 27.61
N GLU A 471 38.91 -25.07 26.58
CA GLU A 471 39.14 -25.91 25.39
C GLU A 471 40.11 -27.10 25.57
N ARG A 472 40.02 -28.02 24.60
CA ARG A 472 41.04 -28.93 23.96
C ARG A 472 40.29 -30.17 23.41
N GLY A 473 40.59 -30.78 22.25
CA GLY A 473 41.62 -30.58 21.22
C GLY A 473 42.20 -31.94 20.79
N SER A 474 42.09 -32.34 19.50
CA SER A 474 42.64 -33.59 18.88
C SER A 474 42.07 -34.93 19.40
N ASP A 475 42.25 -36.14 18.83
CA ASP A 475 42.43 -36.72 17.46
C ASP A 475 42.49 -38.28 17.61
N PRO A 476 42.61 -39.15 16.56
CA PRO A 476 42.10 -39.20 15.17
C PRO A 476 41.23 -40.50 14.94
N PRO A 477 40.89 -40.98 13.71
CA PRO A 477 39.79 -41.96 13.51
C PRO A 477 40.20 -43.44 13.48
N TYR A 478 39.21 -44.34 13.68
CA TYR A 478 39.36 -45.79 13.55
C TYR A 478 38.76 -46.33 12.25
N THR A 479 39.53 -47.18 11.57
CA THR A 479 39.18 -47.83 10.29
C THR A 479 38.42 -49.14 10.53
N LEU A 480 37.45 -49.47 9.67
CA LEU A 480 36.89 -50.82 9.54
C LEU A 480 37.30 -51.43 8.19
N GLN A 481 37.80 -52.65 8.20
CA GLN A 481 38.03 -53.49 7.02
C GLN A 481 37.00 -54.63 6.96
N PRO A 482 36.76 -55.22 5.77
CA PRO A 482 35.68 -56.20 5.57
C PRO A 482 36.13 -57.65 5.80
N GLU A 483 35.17 -58.53 6.09
CA GLU A 483 35.33 -59.98 6.00
C GLU A 483 34.56 -60.54 4.79
N THR A 484 35.32 -61.26 3.96
CA THR A 484 34.97 -62.33 2.97
C THR A 484 33.57 -62.39 2.36
#